data_AF-A0A355FUU8-F1
#
_entry.id   AF-A0A355FUU8-F1
#
_cell.length_a   1.000
_cell.length_b   1.000
_cell.length_c   1.000
_cell.angle_alpha   90.00
_cell.angle_beta   90.00
_cell.angle_gamma   90.00
#
_symmetry.space_group_name_H-M   'P 1'
#
loop_
_entity.id
_entity.type
_entity.pdbx_description
1 polymer ?
#
loop_
_entity_poly.entity_id
_entity_poly.type
_entity_poly.pdbx_seq_one_letter_code
_entity_poly.pdbx_strand_id
1 'polypeptide(L)'
;MNIIGSAEWCRFKQLGVPAVKARVDSGAKTSTIQADNIKPFIKDGQEWVKFDINPIQENRSIVISCEERVVTRKMIKNTSGITEERIAFQTSVQIGDQMLTIDLTLANRNSMEFRMLLGRDAFKDRFLVDVSRSFVQGDISSEELSQLYKLFVKEKDGLRVGVLASNPNLYSNKRIMEAGEARGHEMVFLNVEHAYMKLDVHSPEIRYRGGNILNQFDAIIPRIKPAVTFYGCALLRQFKNLGVHCLNSADAISQSRDKLFASLLFSENDINIPITGFAKSPMDTKDLIRMVNGAPLIIKLLESTQGRGVVLAETNKAAESVINAFKSVKTNILVQEFIKEANGQDIRCFVVNGRVVAAMQRQAEKGEFRANIHQGGRASLIKITPEERKLAIKATKTLNLSVAGVDIIRSNKGPLLLEVNSSPGLEGIEKATGIDIAQSMIQAIERKLKFAV
;
A
#
# COMPACT_ATOMS: atom_id res chain seq x y z
N MET A 1 12.11 -19.16 -41.67
CA MET A 1 12.13 -18.07 -40.66
C MET A 1 11.20 -18.51 -39.54
N ASN A 2 11.65 -18.53 -38.29
CA ASN A 2 10.83 -19.00 -37.18
C ASN A 2 9.77 -17.94 -36.83
N ILE A 3 8.60 -18.36 -36.34
CA ILE A 3 7.51 -17.43 -35.98
C ILE A 3 7.45 -17.30 -34.45
N ILE A 4 7.37 -16.06 -33.95
CA ILE A 4 7.07 -15.75 -32.55
C ILE A 4 5.73 -15.01 -32.47
N GLY A 5 5.01 -15.20 -31.38
CA GLY A 5 3.77 -14.51 -31.10
C GLY A 5 3.98 -13.09 -30.56
N SER A 6 2.87 -12.46 -30.18
CA SER A 6 2.88 -11.17 -29.48
C SER A 6 3.45 -11.25 -28.06
N ALA A 7 3.52 -12.44 -27.47
CA ALA A 7 4.18 -12.75 -26.21
C ALA A 7 4.84 -14.13 -26.29
N GLU A 8 5.97 -14.30 -25.61
CA GLU A 8 6.73 -15.56 -25.59
C GLU A 8 7.34 -15.81 -24.20
N TRP A 9 7.63 -17.08 -23.91
CA TRP A 9 8.42 -17.46 -22.74
C TRP A 9 9.91 -17.39 -23.06
N CYS A 10 10.65 -16.62 -22.26
CA CYS A 10 12.09 -16.48 -22.35
C CYS A 10 12.77 -17.19 -21.18
N ARG A 11 13.90 -17.86 -21.42
CA ARG A 11 14.70 -18.51 -20.37
C ARG A 11 16.11 -17.92 -20.34
N PHE A 12 16.66 -17.70 -19.15
CA PHE A 12 18.03 -17.19 -18.97
C PHE A 12 18.82 -18.10 -18.04
N LYS A 13 19.60 -19.01 -18.63
CA LYS A 13 20.44 -19.93 -17.86
C LYS A 13 21.48 -19.20 -17.01
N GLN A 14 22.11 -18.16 -17.57
CA GLN A 14 23.14 -17.36 -16.89
C GLN A 14 22.57 -16.62 -15.68
N LEU A 15 21.37 -16.06 -15.81
CA LEU A 15 20.69 -15.34 -14.72
C LEU A 15 19.95 -16.27 -13.75
N GLY A 16 19.97 -17.58 -13.98
CA GLY A 16 19.19 -18.53 -13.19
C GLY A 16 17.68 -18.34 -13.30
N VAL A 17 17.16 -17.71 -14.35
CA VAL A 17 15.72 -17.48 -14.59
C VAL A 17 15.19 -18.60 -15.49
N PRO A 18 14.45 -19.59 -14.95
CA PRO A 18 13.96 -20.73 -15.72
C PRO A 18 12.93 -20.34 -16.79
N ALA A 19 12.06 -19.35 -16.50
CA ALA A 19 11.04 -18.87 -17.43
C ALA A 19 10.49 -17.49 -17.03
N VAL A 20 10.55 -16.51 -17.92
CA VAL A 20 9.93 -15.19 -17.75
C VAL A 20 9.07 -14.87 -18.96
N LYS A 21 7.84 -14.39 -18.72
CA LYS A 21 6.94 -14.00 -19.79
C LYS A 21 7.37 -12.65 -20.37
N ALA A 22 7.65 -12.62 -21.67
CA ALA A 22 8.10 -11.44 -22.38
C ALA A 22 7.06 -10.98 -23.39
N ARG A 23 6.81 -9.68 -23.45
CA ARG A 23 6.10 -9.06 -24.57
C ARG A 23 7.08 -8.87 -25.72
N VAL A 24 6.71 -9.34 -26.91
CA VAL A 24 7.48 -9.08 -28.13
C VAL A 24 7.12 -7.69 -28.63
N ASP A 25 8.10 -6.79 -28.68
CA ASP A 25 7.88 -5.38 -28.98
C ASP A 25 8.87 -4.90 -30.05
N SER A 26 8.39 -4.74 -31.28
CA SER A 26 9.18 -4.22 -32.40
C SER A 26 9.49 -2.72 -32.28
N GLY A 27 8.71 -1.98 -31.49
CA GLY A 27 8.94 -0.56 -31.21
C GLY A 27 10.13 -0.33 -30.27
N ALA A 28 10.34 -1.25 -29.32
CA ALA A 28 11.50 -1.24 -28.44
C ALA A 28 12.76 -1.70 -29.18
N LYS A 29 13.83 -0.89 -29.13
CA LYS A 29 15.13 -1.28 -29.73
C LYS A 29 15.76 -2.45 -28.99
N THR A 30 15.97 -2.26 -27.68
CA THR A 30 16.69 -3.18 -26.79
C THR A 30 15.72 -3.88 -25.85
N SER A 31 16.04 -5.13 -25.52
CA SER A 31 15.30 -5.90 -24.52
C SER A 31 15.47 -5.33 -23.10
N THR A 32 14.48 -5.53 -22.25
CA THR A 32 14.48 -5.07 -20.86
C THR A 32 13.90 -6.14 -19.97
N ILE A 33 14.50 -6.38 -18.80
CA ILE A 33 13.92 -7.23 -17.76
C ILE A 33 13.60 -6.41 -16.51
N GLN A 34 12.56 -6.82 -15.78
CA GLN A 34 12.26 -6.27 -14.47
C GLN A 34 13.42 -6.55 -13.52
N ALA A 35 13.83 -5.52 -12.79
CA ALA A 35 14.79 -5.64 -11.72
C ALA A 35 14.50 -4.63 -10.60
N ASP A 36 14.69 -5.08 -9.37
CA ASP A 36 14.66 -4.31 -8.14
C ASP A 36 16.06 -4.33 -7.47
N ASN A 37 16.27 -3.48 -6.46
CA ASN A 37 17.54 -3.40 -5.71
C ASN A 37 18.81 -3.25 -6.57
N ILE A 38 18.72 -2.58 -7.73
CA ILE A 38 19.82 -2.37 -8.66
C ILE A 38 20.91 -1.53 -7.98
N LYS A 39 22.07 -2.14 -7.73
CA LYS A 39 23.21 -1.54 -7.04
C LYS A 39 24.50 -1.81 -7.81
N PRO A 40 25.08 -0.81 -8.49
CA PRO A 40 26.39 -0.95 -9.11
C PRO A 40 27.49 -1.01 -8.03
N PHE A 41 28.56 -1.74 -8.31
CA PHE A 41 29.74 -1.86 -7.46
C PHE A 41 30.98 -2.20 -8.29
N ILE A 42 32.16 -2.08 -7.69
CA ILE A 42 33.44 -2.42 -8.34
C ILE A 42 33.94 -3.75 -7.81
N LYS A 43 34.31 -4.66 -8.72
CA LYS A 43 34.92 -5.97 -8.43
C LYS A 43 36.06 -6.19 -9.40
N ASP A 44 37.25 -6.46 -8.86
CA ASP A 44 38.48 -6.67 -9.64
C ASP A 44 38.77 -5.54 -10.65
N GLY A 45 38.51 -4.29 -10.26
CA GLY A 45 38.71 -3.11 -11.11
C GLY A 45 37.69 -2.93 -12.25
N GLN A 46 36.65 -3.77 -12.31
CA GLN A 46 35.58 -3.70 -13.31
C GLN A 46 34.26 -3.26 -12.67
N GLU A 47 33.38 -2.61 -13.43
CA GLU A 47 32.03 -2.25 -12.98
C GLU A 47 31.08 -3.45 -13.08
N TRP A 48 30.42 -3.76 -11.97
CA TRP A 48 29.45 -4.84 -11.82
C TRP A 48 28.14 -4.28 -11.27
N VAL A 49 27.06 -5.05 -11.39
CA VAL A 49 25.75 -4.69 -10.86
C VAL A 49 25.14 -5.88 -10.14
N LYS A 50 24.67 -5.64 -8.92
CA LYS A 50 23.84 -6.58 -8.16
C LYS A 50 22.38 -6.13 -8.25
N PHE A 51 21.46 -7.06 -8.49
CA PHE A 51 20.04 -6.77 -8.65
C PHE A 51 19.19 -8.00 -8.39
N ASP A 52 17.89 -7.78 -8.17
CA ASP A 52 16.93 -8.83 -7.88
C ASP A 52 15.87 -8.88 -8.99
N ILE A 53 15.60 -10.08 -9.53
CA ILE A 53 14.58 -10.32 -10.56
C ILE A 53 13.37 -11.01 -9.92
N ASN A 54 12.17 -10.48 -10.21
CA ASN A 54 10.87 -11.08 -9.94
C ASN A 54 10.23 -11.50 -11.28
N PRO A 55 10.49 -12.73 -11.74
CA PRO A 55 10.14 -13.14 -13.09
C PRO A 55 8.63 -13.40 -13.27
N ILE A 56 7.90 -13.63 -12.19
CA ILE A 56 6.46 -13.93 -12.22
C ILE A 56 5.65 -12.67 -11.91
N GLN A 57 4.72 -12.32 -12.81
CA GLN A 57 3.93 -11.08 -12.69
C GLN A 57 3.15 -11.02 -11.38
N GLU A 58 2.39 -12.07 -11.11
CA GLU A 58 1.46 -12.18 -9.97
C GLU A 58 2.11 -12.79 -8.72
N ASN A 59 3.43 -13.08 -8.75
CA ASN A 59 4.13 -13.67 -7.63
C ASN A 59 5.51 -13.01 -7.43
N ARG A 60 5.54 -12.00 -6.56
CA ARG A 60 6.78 -11.29 -6.18
C ARG A 60 7.60 -12.03 -5.13
N SER A 61 7.14 -13.19 -4.64
CA SER A 61 7.90 -14.01 -3.69
C SER A 61 9.13 -14.67 -4.28
N ILE A 62 9.05 -14.97 -5.57
CA ILE A 62 10.16 -15.52 -6.31
C ILE A 62 11.10 -14.35 -6.61
N VAL A 63 12.24 -14.36 -5.91
CA VAL A 63 13.32 -13.40 -6.07
C VAL A 63 14.57 -14.16 -6.51
N ILE A 64 15.13 -13.77 -7.65
CA ILE A 64 16.40 -14.29 -8.14
C ILE A 64 17.43 -13.16 -8.06
N SER A 65 18.34 -13.28 -7.10
CA SER A 65 19.46 -12.34 -6.95
C SER A 65 20.55 -12.66 -7.96
N CYS A 66 20.87 -11.67 -8.78
CA CYS A 66 21.85 -11.76 -9.86
C CYS A 66 23.01 -10.78 -9.64
N GLU A 67 24.17 -11.13 -10.17
CA GLU A 67 25.36 -10.29 -10.22
C GLU A 67 25.98 -10.41 -11.61
N GLU A 68 26.07 -9.30 -12.34
CA GLU A 68 26.56 -9.29 -13.72
C GLU A 68 27.53 -8.15 -13.97
N ARG A 69 28.43 -8.36 -14.94
CA ARG A 69 29.38 -7.33 -15.35
C ARG A 69 28.68 -6.29 -16.23
N VAL A 70 28.83 -5.01 -15.89
CA VAL A 70 28.26 -3.92 -16.67
C VAL A 70 29.04 -3.79 -17.99
N VAL A 71 28.33 -3.88 -19.11
CA VAL A 71 28.94 -3.68 -20.45
C VAL A 71 28.80 -2.23 -20.88
N THR A 72 27.63 -1.64 -20.66
CA THR A 72 27.35 -0.26 -21.04
C THR A 72 26.16 0.30 -20.27
N ARG A 73 25.93 1.61 -20.41
CA ARG A 73 24.73 2.30 -19.94
C ARG A 73 24.00 2.87 -21.15
N LYS A 74 22.70 2.62 -21.25
CA LYS A 74 21.87 3.04 -22.40
C LYS A 74 20.85 4.08 -21.97
N MET A 75 20.75 5.16 -22.73
CA MET A 75 19.69 6.16 -22.58
C MET A 75 18.41 5.63 -23.25
N ILE A 76 17.41 5.28 -22.45
CA ILE A 76 16.14 4.73 -22.92
C ILE A 76 15.02 5.73 -22.67
N LYS A 77 14.29 6.08 -23.73
CA LYS A 77 13.09 6.91 -23.65
C LYS A 77 11.87 6.04 -23.35
N ASN A 78 11.17 6.32 -22.26
CA ASN A 78 9.93 5.62 -21.94
C ASN A 78 8.74 6.13 -22.78
N THR A 79 7.59 5.46 -22.66
CA THR A 79 6.35 5.83 -23.39
C THR A 79 5.83 7.22 -23.04
N SER A 80 6.20 7.78 -21.88
CA SER A 80 5.89 9.15 -21.45
C SER A 80 6.90 10.19 -21.97
N GLY A 81 7.89 9.77 -22.76
CA GLY A 81 8.90 10.62 -23.36
C GLY A 81 10.06 11.04 -22.46
N ILE A 82 10.10 10.54 -21.22
CA ILE A 82 11.19 10.80 -20.27
C ILE A 82 12.35 9.85 -20.59
N THR A 83 13.56 10.39 -20.63
CA THR A 83 14.78 9.60 -20.87
C THR A 83 15.36 9.16 -19.54
N GLU A 84 15.66 7.87 -19.43
CA GLU A 84 16.24 7.22 -18.26
C GLU A 84 17.54 6.52 -18.67
N GLU A 85 18.60 6.68 -17.88
CA GLU A 85 19.82 5.89 -18.05
C GLU A 85 19.63 4.51 -17.42
N ARG A 86 19.90 3.44 -18.19
CA ARG A 86 19.76 2.07 -17.72
C ARG A 86 21.05 1.28 -17.91
N ILE A 87 21.43 0.55 -16.87
CA ILE A 87 22.53 -0.42 -16.90
C ILE A 87 22.18 -1.53 -17.89
N ALA A 88 23.14 -1.89 -18.73
CA ALA A 88 23.03 -2.95 -19.71
C ALA A 88 24.19 -3.94 -19.60
N PHE A 89 23.88 -5.22 -19.78
CA PHE A 89 24.86 -6.30 -19.89
C PHE A 89 24.46 -7.26 -20.98
N GLN A 90 25.41 -8.09 -21.42
CA GLN A 90 25.18 -9.10 -22.44
C GLN A 90 24.84 -10.44 -21.79
N THR A 91 23.79 -11.10 -22.26
CA THR A 91 23.38 -12.44 -21.78
C THR A 91 22.78 -13.25 -22.91
N SER A 92 22.74 -14.57 -22.76
CA SER A 92 21.99 -15.44 -23.64
C SER A 92 20.55 -15.61 -23.16
N VAL A 93 19.59 -15.44 -24.07
CA VAL A 93 18.17 -15.75 -23.89
C VAL A 93 17.79 -16.93 -24.77
N GLN A 94 17.01 -17.86 -24.23
CA GLN A 94 16.41 -18.96 -24.98
C GLN A 94 14.92 -18.68 -25.21
N ILE A 95 14.47 -18.87 -26.45
CA ILE A 95 13.07 -18.77 -26.89
C ILE A 95 12.76 -20.01 -27.73
N GLY A 96 11.91 -20.90 -27.24
CA GLY A 96 11.77 -22.25 -27.79
C GLY A 96 13.12 -22.96 -27.87
N ASP A 97 13.48 -23.43 -29.05
CA ASP A 97 14.76 -24.11 -29.32
C ASP A 97 15.89 -23.15 -29.72
N GLN A 98 15.63 -21.85 -29.81
CA GLN A 98 16.60 -20.87 -30.28
C GLN A 98 17.30 -20.18 -29.11
N MET A 99 18.63 -20.11 -29.17
CA MET A 99 19.46 -19.38 -28.22
C MET A 99 20.04 -18.13 -28.88
N LEU A 100 19.81 -16.97 -28.27
CA LEU A 100 20.14 -15.65 -28.80
C LEU A 100 20.98 -14.90 -27.79
N THR A 101 22.03 -14.22 -28.26
CA THR A 101 22.79 -13.29 -27.41
C THR A 101 22.17 -11.91 -27.54
N ILE A 102 21.83 -11.28 -26.41
CA ILE A 102 21.15 -9.99 -26.38
C ILE A 102 21.83 -9.03 -25.40
N ASP A 103 21.72 -7.74 -25.68
CA ASP A 103 21.94 -6.69 -24.69
C ASP A 103 20.67 -6.52 -23.87
N LEU A 104 20.72 -6.90 -22.59
CA LEU A 104 19.60 -6.81 -21.67
C LEU A 104 19.78 -5.60 -20.77
N THR A 105 18.74 -4.77 -20.71
CA THR A 105 18.70 -3.60 -19.80
C THR A 105 17.88 -3.88 -18.55
N LEU A 106 18.29 -3.30 -17.43
CA LEU A 106 17.59 -3.40 -16.15
C LEU A 106 16.63 -2.21 -15.98
N ALA A 107 15.39 -2.48 -15.58
CA ALA A 107 14.42 -1.44 -15.25
C ALA A 107 13.41 -1.92 -14.20
N ASN A 108 12.89 -1.01 -13.38
CA ASN A 108 11.74 -1.35 -12.54
C ASN A 108 10.47 -1.39 -13.41
N ARG A 109 9.84 -2.57 -13.50
CA ARG A 109 8.61 -2.78 -14.29
C ARG A 109 7.44 -3.26 -13.44
N ASN A 110 7.43 -2.93 -12.15
CA ASN A 110 6.44 -3.40 -11.18
C ASN A 110 4.99 -2.98 -11.49
N SER A 111 4.80 -1.91 -12.26
CA SER A 111 3.49 -1.41 -12.71
C SER A 111 3.10 -1.88 -14.11
N MET A 112 3.95 -2.65 -14.81
CA MET A 112 3.74 -3.08 -16.19
C MET A 112 3.16 -4.50 -16.23
N GLU A 113 2.40 -4.83 -17.28
CA GLU A 113 1.79 -6.16 -17.46
C GLU A 113 2.83 -7.28 -17.65
N PHE A 114 3.93 -6.98 -18.35
CA PHE A 114 5.01 -7.93 -18.62
C PHE A 114 6.29 -7.55 -17.88
N ARG A 115 6.84 -8.53 -17.15
CA ARG A 115 8.14 -8.45 -16.48
C ARG A 115 9.31 -8.33 -17.45
N MET A 116 9.14 -8.71 -18.71
CA MET A 116 10.18 -8.55 -19.74
C MET A 116 9.60 -7.95 -21.03
N LEU A 117 10.41 -7.12 -21.69
CA LEU A 117 10.24 -6.75 -23.10
C LEU A 117 11.34 -7.41 -23.92
N LEU A 118 10.96 -8.10 -24.97
CA LEU A 118 11.86 -8.57 -26.01
C LEU A 118 11.89 -7.50 -27.11
N GLY A 119 12.99 -6.76 -27.21
CA GLY A 119 13.16 -5.69 -28.19
C GLY A 119 13.59 -6.21 -29.56
N ARG A 120 13.37 -5.42 -30.61
CA ARG A 120 13.63 -5.82 -32.00
C ARG A 120 15.04 -6.32 -32.26
N ASP A 121 16.07 -5.78 -31.61
CA ASP A 121 17.46 -6.21 -31.85
C ASP A 121 17.68 -7.69 -31.48
N ALA A 122 16.82 -8.27 -30.62
CA ALA A 122 16.87 -9.69 -30.27
C ALA A 122 16.35 -10.62 -31.38
N PHE A 123 15.36 -10.18 -32.17
CA PHE A 123 14.63 -11.05 -33.10
C PHE A 123 14.65 -10.59 -34.56
N LYS A 124 15.13 -9.37 -34.83
CA LYS A 124 15.31 -8.85 -36.19
C LYS A 124 16.14 -9.83 -37.02
N ASP A 125 15.70 -10.07 -38.25
CA ASP A 125 16.32 -10.97 -39.22
C ASP A 125 16.35 -12.46 -38.80
N ARG A 126 15.73 -12.81 -37.66
CA ARG A 126 15.67 -14.19 -37.11
C ARG A 126 14.25 -14.74 -37.02
N PHE A 127 13.30 -13.88 -36.63
CA PHE A 127 11.90 -14.27 -36.45
C PHE A 127 10.92 -13.35 -37.18
N LEU A 128 9.78 -13.93 -37.55
CA LEU A 128 8.59 -13.21 -37.98
C LEU A 128 7.62 -13.12 -36.80
N VAL A 129 7.06 -11.94 -36.55
CA VAL A 129 6.15 -11.71 -35.42
C VAL A 129 4.70 -11.85 -35.87
N ASP A 130 3.99 -12.84 -35.34
CA ASP A 130 2.55 -13.01 -35.51
C ASP A 130 1.81 -12.40 -34.31
N VAL A 131 1.25 -11.21 -34.52
CA VAL A 131 0.56 -10.45 -33.46
C VAL A 131 -0.77 -11.08 -33.02
N SER A 132 -1.33 -12.01 -33.81
CA SER A 132 -2.61 -12.66 -33.53
C SER A 132 -2.48 -13.83 -32.55
N ARG A 133 -1.25 -14.29 -32.30
CA ARG A 133 -0.93 -15.45 -31.46
C ARG A 133 -0.05 -15.06 -30.28
N SER A 134 0.04 -15.95 -29.31
CA SER A 134 0.98 -15.87 -28.18
C SER A 134 1.52 -17.27 -27.90
N PHE A 135 2.75 -17.34 -27.38
CA PHE A 135 3.41 -18.59 -26.98
C PHE A 135 3.56 -19.58 -28.14
N VAL A 136 3.91 -19.06 -29.33
CA VAL A 136 4.07 -19.88 -30.54
C VAL A 136 5.24 -20.85 -30.39
N GLN A 137 6.24 -20.48 -29.60
CA GLN A 137 7.43 -21.29 -29.31
C GLN A 137 7.22 -22.23 -28.10
N GLY A 138 5.98 -22.44 -27.67
CA GLY A 138 5.61 -23.29 -26.54
C GLY A 138 5.06 -22.46 -25.39
N ASP A 139 3.96 -22.96 -24.80
CA ASP A 139 3.37 -22.39 -23.59
C ASP A 139 3.76 -23.24 -22.37
N ILE A 140 3.80 -22.60 -21.21
CA ILE A 140 4.16 -23.23 -19.93
C ILE A 140 2.92 -23.17 -19.05
N SER A 141 2.42 -24.33 -18.63
CA SER A 141 1.26 -24.39 -17.73
C SER A 141 1.58 -23.84 -16.34
N SER A 142 0.55 -23.49 -15.57
CA SER A 142 0.73 -23.02 -14.19
C SER A 142 1.44 -24.05 -13.30
N GLU A 143 1.16 -25.34 -13.50
CA GLU A 143 1.81 -26.45 -12.77
C GLU A 143 3.29 -26.58 -13.15
N GLU A 144 3.61 -26.54 -14.44
CA GLU A 144 4.99 -26.61 -14.93
C GLU A 144 5.79 -25.41 -14.45
N LEU A 145 5.21 -24.20 -14.53
CA LEU A 145 5.81 -22.98 -14.02
C LEU A 145 6.11 -23.08 -12.52
N SER A 146 5.18 -23.63 -11.74
CA SER A 146 5.36 -23.85 -10.31
C SER A 146 6.50 -24.83 -10.01
N GLN A 147 6.65 -25.89 -10.82
CA GLN A 147 7.76 -26.84 -10.68
C GLN A 147 9.11 -26.20 -11.04
N LEU A 148 9.18 -25.44 -12.13
CA LEU A 148 10.40 -24.73 -12.55
C LEU A 148 10.93 -23.79 -11.46
N TYR A 149 10.02 -23.18 -10.70
CA TYR A 149 10.36 -22.24 -9.63
C TYR A 149 10.39 -22.85 -8.23
N LYS A 150 10.13 -24.15 -8.07
CA LYS A 150 10.00 -24.81 -6.77
C LYS A 150 11.21 -24.59 -5.85
N LEU A 151 12.42 -24.57 -6.39
CA LEU A 151 13.66 -24.36 -5.63
C LEU A 151 13.84 -22.91 -5.12
N PHE A 152 13.10 -21.96 -5.70
CA PHE A 152 13.08 -20.56 -5.26
C PHE A 152 11.96 -20.30 -4.25
N VAL A 153 11.04 -21.25 -4.08
CA VAL A 153 10.02 -21.21 -3.03
C VAL A 153 10.71 -21.67 -1.74
N LYS A 154 10.92 -20.74 -0.80
CA LYS A 154 11.39 -21.10 0.55
C LYS A 154 10.41 -22.11 1.17
N GLU A 155 10.93 -23.14 1.86
CA GLU A 155 10.10 -24.01 2.70
C GLU A 155 9.32 -23.15 3.72
N LYS A 156 8.11 -23.56 4.10
CA LYS A 156 7.25 -22.81 5.03
C LYS A 156 7.79 -22.90 6.46
N ASP A 157 8.89 -22.21 6.72
CA ASP A 157 9.42 -21.90 8.06
C ASP A 157 8.98 -20.51 8.55
N GLY A 158 8.26 -19.77 7.70
CA GLY A 158 7.71 -18.46 7.99
C GLY A 158 6.52 -18.47 8.95
N LEU A 159 6.26 -17.29 9.52
CA LEU A 159 5.10 -17.03 10.35
C LEU A 159 3.79 -17.35 9.62
N ARG A 160 2.77 -17.79 10.36
CA ARG A 160 1.40 -17.89 9.89
C ARG A 160 0.64 -16.61 10.22
N VAL A 161 0.32 -15.82 9.20
CA VAL A 161 -0.24 -14.48 9.37
C VAL A 161 -1.63 -14.39 8.73
N GLY A 162 -2.62 -14.00 9.53
CA GLY A 162 -3.99 -13.81 9.06
C GLY A 162 -4.26 -12.36 8.64
N VAL A 163 -4.86 -12.13 7.47
CA VAL A 163 -5.40 -10.81 7.08
C VAL A 163 -6.89 -10.80 7.36
N LEU A 164 -7.30 -10.12 8.44
CA LEU A 164 -8.68 -10.06 8.90
C LEU A 164 -9.42 -8.88 8.26
N ALA A 165 -10.22 -9.14 7.22
CA ALA A 165 -10.86 -8.11 6.40
C ALA A 165 -12.27 -8.52 5.92
N SER A 166 -12.91 -7.71 5.07
CA SER A 166 -14.24 -8.07 4.48
C SER A 166 -14.19 -8.42 3.00
N ASN A 167 -13.17 -7.98 2.26
CA ASN A 167 -13.09 -8.19 0.81
C ASN A 167 -11.65 -8.52 0.39
N PRO A 168 -11.37 -9.74 -0.10
CA PRO A 168 -10.02 -10.15 -0.51
C PRO A 168 -9.54 -9.43 -1.76
N ASN A 169 -10.45 -8.92 -2.60
CA ASN A 169 -10.11 -8.35 -3.90
C ASN A 169 -9.62 -6.90 -3.85
N LEU A 170 -9.68 -6.25 -2.68
CA LEU A 170 -9.17 -4.88 -2.54
C LEU A 170 -7.65 -4.84 -2.66
N TYR A 171 -7.13 -3.86 -3.40
CA TYR A 171 -5.69 -3.67 -3.65
C TYR A 171 -4.85 -3.81 -2.37
N SER A 172 -5.24 -3.14 -1.29
CA SER A 172 -4.48 -3.16 -0.03
C SER A 172 -4.37 -4.57 0.57
N ASN A 173 -5.43 -5.37 0.48
CA ASN A 173 -5.44 -6.72 1.05
C ASN A 173 -4.60 -7.68 0.19
N LYS A 174 -4.74 -7.61 -1.14
CA LYS A 174 -3.90 -8.37 -2.07
C LYS A 174 -2.41 -8.09 -1.85
N ARG A 175 -2.03 -6.81 -1.78
CA ARG A 175 -0.65 -6.38 -1.54
C ARG A 175 -0.07 -6.91 -0.23
N ILE A 176 -0.85 -6.91 0.85
CA ILE A 176 -0.42 -7.46 2.14
C ILE A 176 -0.20 -8.97 2.05
N MET A 177 -1.10 -9.70 1.41
CA MET A 177 -0.96 -11.15 1.17
C MET A 177 0.30 -11.44 0.36
N GLU A 178 0.45 -10.79 -0.81
CA GLU A 178 1.62 -10.93 -1.68
C GLU A 178 2.94 -10.58 -0.95
N ALA A 179 2.95 -9.53 -0.14
CA ALA A 179 4.15 -9.10 0.58
C ALA A 179 4.54 -10.10 1.69
N GLY A 180 3.57 -10.76 2.32
CA GLY A 180 3.84 -11.80 3.32
C GLY A 180 4.32 -13.09 2.69
N GLU A 181 3.65 -13.55 1.63
CA GLU A 181 4.08 -14.69 0.81
C GLU A 181 5.49 -14.47 0.26
N ALA A 182 5.78 -13.23 -0.18
CA ALA A 182 7.11 -12.83 -0.64
C ALA A 182 8.23 -12.88 0.38
N ARG A 183 7.88 -13.02 1.64
CA ARG A 183 8.83 -13.13 2.75
C ARG A 183 8.85 -14.54 3.35
N GLY A 184 8.16 -15.50 2.71
CA GLY A 184 8.13 -16.90 3.11
C GLY A 184 7.04 -17.24 4.14
N HIS A 185 6.12 -16.32 4.43
CA HIS A 185 5.07 -16.52 5.43
C HIS A 185 3.85 -17.25 4.84
N GLU A 186 3.17 -18.03 5.67
CA GLU A 186 1.84 -18.55 5.33
C GLU A 186 0.80 -17.44 5.54
N MET A 187 0.27 -16.91 4.45
CA MET A 187 -0.75 -15.87 4.49
C MET A 187 -2.15 -16.47 4.36
N VAL A 188 -3.05 -16.11 5.28
CA VAL A 188 -4.44 -16.58 5.27
C VAL A 188 -5.39 -15.40 5.29
N PHE A 189 -6.26 -15.29 4.29
CA PHE A 189 -7.32 -14.30 4.32
C PHE A 189 -8.49 -14.77 5.20
N LEU A 190 -8.90 -13.94 6.16
CA LEU A 190 -10.01 -14.21 7.07
C LEU A 190 -11.09 -13.16 6.89
N ASN A 191 -12.29 -13.59 6.50
CA ASN A 191 -13.44 -12.69 6.50
C ASN A 191 -13.97 -12.48 7.92
N VAL A 192 -14.00 -11.23 8.38
CA VAL A 192 -14.53 -10.83 9.70
C VAL A 192 -15.91 -11.43 9.96
N GLU A 193 -16.80 -11.42 8.97
CA GLU A 193 -18.20 -11.84 9.12
C GLU A 193 -18.37 -13.36 9.16
N HIS A 194 -17.33 -14.12 8.80
CA HIS A 194 -17.34 -15.58 8.80
C HIS A 194 -16.68 -16.18 10.04
N ALA A 195 -16.03 -15.37 10.86
CA ALA A 195 -15.40 -15.80 12.11
C ALA A 195 -16.39 -15.69 13.27
N TYR A 196 -16.38 -16.67 14.16
CA TYR A 196 -17.18 -16.70 15.39
C TYR A 196 -16.35 -17.26 16.54
N MET A 197 -16.65 -16.87 17.78
CA MET A 197 -15.78 -17.17 18.92
C MET A 197 -16.52 -17.90 20.02
N LYS A 198 -15.81 -18.82 20.69
CA LYS A 198 -16.22 -19.41 21.96
C LYS A 198 -15.50 -18.66 23.07
N LEU A 199 -16.27 -18.04 23.96
CA LEU A 199 -15.77 -17.41 25.16
C LEU A 199 -15.83 -18.44 26.30
N ASP A 200 -14.68 -19.01 26.63
CA ASP A 200 -14.53 -19.94 27.75
C ASP A 200 -13.21 -19.64 28.45
N VAL A 201 -13.19 -19.80 29.78
CA VAL A 201 -12.01 -19.48 30.59
C VAL A 201 -10.86 -20.46 30.34
N HIS A 202 -11.18 -21.72 30.06
CA HIS A 202 -10.19 -22.79 29.92
C HIS A 202 -9.89 -23.14 28.46
N SER A 203 -10.86 -22.91 27.56
CA SER A 203 -10.83 -23.30 26.16
C SER A 203 -11.41 -22.22 25.23
N PRO A 204 -10.84 -20.99 25.24
CA PRO A 204 -11.23 -19.97 24.28
C PRO A 204 -10.91 -20.43 22.86
N GLU A 205 -11.81 -20.16 21.91
CA GLU A 205 -11.61 -20.54 20.51
C GLU A 205 -12.08 -19.42 19.58
N ILE A 206 -11.47 -19.37 18.39
CA ILE A 206 -12.04 -18.70 17.23
C ILE A 206 -12.26 -19.77 16.17
N ARG A 207 -13.46 -19.80 15.60
CA ARG A 207 -13.86 -20.68 14.52
C ARG A 207 -14.18 -19.88 13.27
N TYR A 208 -14.09 -20.55 12.13
CA TYR A 208 -14.45 -20.01 10.83
C TYR A 208 -15.58 -20.82 10.20
N ARG A 209 -16.35 -20.19 9.31
CA ARG A 209 -17.42 -20.86 8.56
C ARG A 209 -16.95 -22.22 8.03
N GLY A 210 -17.69 -23.27 8.38
CA GLY A 210 -17.31 -24.67 8.12
C GLY A 210 -16.78 -25.42 9.35
N GLY A 211 -16.64 -24.75 10.51
CA GLY A 211 -16.28 -25.39 11.78
C GLY A 211 -14.78 -25.43 12.08
N ASN A 212 -13.94 -24.93 11.17
CA ASN A 212 -12.49 -24.93 11.33
C ASN A 212 -12.06 -24.01 12.48
N ILE A 213 -11.15 -24.50 13.32
CA ILE A 213 -10.58 -23.76 14.43
C ILE A 213 -9.39 -22.92 13.93
N LEU A 214 -9.35 -21.63 14.30
CA LEU A 214 -8.35 -20.62 13.90
C LEU A 214 -7.30 -20.37 14.99
N ASN A 215 -6.80 -21.42 15.64
CA ASN A 215 -5.95 -21.27 16.83
C ASN A 215 -4.44 -21.18 16.52
N GLN A 216 -4.03 -21.30 15.27
CA GLN A 216 -2.62 -21.34 14.88
C GLN A 216 -2.30 -20.14 13.99
N PHE A 217 -2.19 -18.95 14.58
CA PHE A 217 -1.67 -17.76 13.93
C PHE A 217 -0.62 -17.12 14.81
N ASP A 218 0.48 -16.68 14.21
CA ASP A 218 1.49 -15.89 14.92
C ASP A 218 1.11 -14.41 14.94
N ALA A 219 0.47 -13.95 13.85
CA ALA A 219 -0.02 -12.58 13.76
C ALA A 219 -1.33 -12.42 12.99
N ILE A 220 -2.05 -11.33 13.28
CA ILE A 220 -3.24 -10.88 12.56
C ILE A 220 -3.06 -9.42 12.12
N ILE A 221 -3.30 -9.15 10.85
CA ILE A 221 -3.38 -7.81 10.26
C ILE A 221 -4.85 -7.45 10.06
N PRO A 222 -5.48 -6.70 11.00
CA PRO A 222 -6.83 -6.21 10.81
C PRO A 222 -6.94 -5.12 9.74
N ARG A 223 -7.89 -5.33 8.83
CA ARG A 223 -8.34 -4.38 7.81
C ARG A 223 -9.84 -4.12 7.97
N ILE A 224 -10.20 -3.68 9.18
CA ILE A 224 -11.60 -3.57 9.65
C ILE A 224 -12.26 -2.30 9.11
N LYS A 225 -13.34 -2.46 8.32
CA LYS A 225 -14.21 -1.37 7.85
C LYS A 225 -15.03 -0.80 9.02
N PRO A 226 -15.37 0.50 9.02
CA PRO A 226 -16.10 1.14 10.13
C PRO A 226 -17.39 0.40 10.56
N ALA A 227 -18.16 -0.12 9.60
CA ALA A 227 -19.43 -0.82 9.85
C ALA A 227 -19.32 -2.10 10.70
N VAL A 228 -18.13 -2.73 10.79
CA VAL A 228 -17.92 -3.96 11.57
C VAL A 228 -16.88 -3.78 12.67
N THR A 229 -16.63 -2.52 13.08
CA THR A 229 -15.60 -2.19 14.08
C THR A 229 -15.84 -2.93 15.39
N PHE A 230 -17.07 -2.94 15.90
CA PHE A 230 -17.41 -3.59 17.16
C PHE A 230 -16.99 -5.07 17.16
N TYR A 231 -17.50 -5.84 16.18
CA TYR A 231 -17.24 -7.26 16.09
C TYR A 231 -15.79 -7.59 15.71
N GLY A 232 -15.21 -6.81 14.79
CA GLY A 232 -13.80 -6.96 14.40
C GLY A 232 -12.85 -6.73 15.59
N CYS A 233 -13.11 -5.72 16.43
CA CYS A 233 -12.33 -5.51 17.65
C CYS A 233 -12.54 -6.63 18.68
N ALA A 234 -13.74 -7.20 18.80
CA ALA A 234 -13.98 -8.37 19.65
C ALA A 234 -13.13 -9.57 19.22
N LEU A 235 -13.08 -9.88 17.92
CA LEU A 235 -12.21 -10.92 17.37
C LEU A 235 -10.73 -10.65 17.66
N LEU A 236 -10.26 -9.42 17.50
CA LEU A 236 -8.88 -9.06 17.79
C LEU A 236 -8.51 -9.21 19.28
N ARG A 237 -9.45 -8.93 20.19
CA ARG A 237 -9.24 -9.19 21.63
C ARG A 237 -9.13 -10.70 21.89
N GLN A 238 -9.96 -11.50 21.22
CA GLN A 238 -9.89 -12.95 21.34
C GLN A 238 -8.58 -13.52 20.76
N PHE A 239 -8.12 -13.03 19.60
CA PHE A 239 -6.82 -13.41 19.04
C PHE A 239 -5.68 -13.05 20.01
N LYS A 240 -5.73 -11.86 20.62
CA LYS A 240 -4.76 -11.46 21.66
C LYS A 240 -4.80 -12.38 22.88
N ASN A 241 -5.99 -12.82 23.33
CA ASN A 241 -6.13 -13.79 24.42
C ASN A 241 -5.52 -15.16 24.08
N LEU A 242 -5.53 -15.54 22.80
CA LEU A 242 -4.87 -16.73 22.28
C LEU A 242 -3.36 -16.57 22.07
N GLY A 243 -2.77 -15.43 22.49
CA GLY A 243 -1.34 -15.15 22.34
C GLY A 243 -0.92 -14.64 20.97
N VAL A 244 -1.87 -14.37 20.06
CA VAL A 244 -1.59 -13.93 18.69
C VAL A 244 -1.29 -12.43 18.66
N HIS A 245 -0.28 -12.02 17.88
CA HIS A 245 0.07 -10.61 17.73
C HIS A 245 -0.86 -9.87 16.74
N CYS A 246 -1.50 -8.77 17.15
CA CYS A 246 -2.40 -7.98 16.29
C CYS A 246 -1.77 -6.64 15.85
N LEU A 247 -1.75 -6.37 14.53
CA LEU A 247 -1.21 -5.15 13.92
C LEU A 247 -2.29 -4.35 13.16
N ASN A 248 -3.10 -3.49 13.79
CA ASN A 248 -3.02 -2.93 15.14
C ASN A 248 -3.85 -3.69 16.20
N SER A 249 -3.72 -3.26 17.47
CA SER A 249 -4.55 -3.76 18.57
C SER A 249 -6.00 -3.27 18.49
N ALA A 250 -6.93 -4.02 19.11
CA ALA A 250 -8.34 -3.65 19.21
C ALA A 250 -8.55 -2.27 19.86
N ASP A 251 -7.81 -1.99 20.93
CA ASP A 251 -7.97 -0.75 21.70
C ASP A 251 -7.48 0.45 20.87
N ALA A 252 -6.33 0.34 20.21
CA ALA A 252 -5.82 1.39 19.33
C ALA A 252 -6.78 1.67 18.15
N ILE A 253 -7.38 0.62 17.57
CA ILE A 253 -8.40 0.78 16.52
C ILE A 253 -9.63 1.50 17.07
N SER A 254 -10.18 1.05 18.22
CA SER A 254 -11.35 1.67 18.85
C SER A 254 -11.10 3.15 19.18
N GLN A 255 -9.96 3.48 19.77
CA GLN A 255 -9.59 4.86 20.11
C GLN A 255 -9.46 5.74 18.86
N SER A 256 -8.84 5.24 17.78
CA SER A 256 -8.72 5.99 16.52
C SER A 256 -10.06 6.21 15.79
N ARG A 257 -11.06 5.36 16.05
CA ARG A 257 -12.38 5.42 15.40
C ARG A 257 -13.28 6.45 16.08
N ASP A 258 -13.12 6.61 17.40
CA ASP A 258 -13.78 7.66 18.15
C ASP A 258 -13.02 8.99 17.98
N LYS A 259 -13.49 9.81 17.05
CA LYS A 259 -12.86 11.10 16.74
C LYS A 259 -12.91 12.07 17.92
N LEU A 260 -13.94 12.00 18.77
CA LEU A 260 -14.03 12.87 19.95
C LEU A 260 -12.96 12.46 20.95
N PHE A 261 -12.90 11.17 21.28
CA PHE A 261 -11.90 10.64 22.19
C PHE A 261 -10.47 10.86 21.67
N ALA A 262 -10.22 10.60 20.38
CA ALA A 262 -8.91 10.85 19.78
C ALA A 262 -8.52 12.34 19.86
N SER A 263 -9.43 13.27 19.57
CA SER A 263 -9.16 14.71 19.68
C SER A 263 -8.85 15.14 21.12
N LEU A 264 -9.52 14.57 22.12
CA LEU A 264 -9.20 14.81 23.52
C LEU A 264 -7.79 14.32 23.87
N LEU A 265 -7.44 13.09 23.46
CA LEU A 265 -6.08 12.56 23.65
C LEU A 265 -5.03 13.43 22.97
N PHE A 266 -5.31 13.97 21.78
CA PHE A 266 -4.40 14.89 21.10
C PHE A 266 -4.21 16.18 21.89
N SER A 267 -5.29 16.76 22.41
CA SER A 267 -5.22 17.95 23.25
C SER A 267 -4.44 17.71 24.55
N GLU A 268 -4.64 16.57 25.21
CA GLU A 268 -3.93 16.20 26.45
C GLU A 268 -2.43 15.97 26.23
N ASN A 269 -2.02 15.70 24.99
CA ASN A 269 -0.65 15.39 24.63
C ASN A 269 0.02 16.52 23.83
N ASP A 270 -0.45 17.75 23.88
CA ASP A 270 0.10 18.89 23.12
C ASP A 270 0.29 18.59 21.62
N ILE A 271 -0.76 18.05 21.00
CA ILE A 271 -0.84 17.81 19.56
C ILE A 271 -1.80 18.84 18.98
N ASN A 272 -1.26 19.74 18.16
CA ASN A 272 -2.06 20.79 17.55
C ASN A 272 -3.05 20.19 16.55
N ILE A 273 -4.33 20.40 16.81
CA ILE A 273 -5.44 20.15 15.90
C ILE A 273 -6.10 21.49 15.55
N PRO A 274 -6.83 21.59 14.44
CA PRO A 274 -7.64 22.78 14.21
C PRO A 274 -8.66 22.97 15.34
N ILE A 275 -8.96 24.22 15.68
CA ILE A 275 -9.96 24.58 16.69
C ILE A 275 -11.27 23.85 16.38
N THR A 276 -11.71 23.01 17.32
CA THR A 276 -12.81 22.06 17.11
C THR A 276 -13.81 22.15 18.26
N GLY A 277 -15.07 22.42 17.93
CA GLY A 277 -16.22 22.32 18.81
C GLY A 277 -16.99 21.01 18.57
N PHE A 278 -17.48 20.41 19.64
CA PHE A 278 -18.32 19.21 19.58
C PHE A 278 -19.70 19.52 20.13
N ALA A 279 -20.74 19.02 19.46
CA ALA A 279 -22.10 19.18 19.94
C ALA A 279 -22.98 17.98 19.61
N LYS A 280 -23.87 17.68 20.55
CA LYS A 280 -24.99 16.75 20.38
C LYS A 280 -26.28 17.55 20.49
N SER A 281 -26.97 17.72 19.38
CA SER A 281 -28.23 18.49 19.30
C SER A 281 -28.14 19.85 20.02
N PRO A 282 -27.19 20.75 19.68
CA PRO A 282 -26.96 21.98 20.43
C PRO A 282 -28.24 22.83 20.44
N MET A 283 -28.74 23.27 21.59
CA MET A 283 -29.84 24.26 21.59
C MET A 283 -29.34 25.63 21.11
N ASP A 284 -28.07 25.97 21.39
CA ASP A 284 -27.43 27.22 20.98
C ASP A 284 -26.41 27.02 19.84
N THR A 285 -26.89 27.05 18.59
CA THR A 285 -26.03 26.90 17.39
C THR A 285 -25.04 28.05 17.24
N LYS A 286 -25.45 29.27 17.61
CA LYS A 286 -24.64 30.47 17.40
C LYS A 286 -23.42 30.45 18.31
N ASP A 287 -23.60 29.99 19.54
CA ASP A 287 -22.48 29.85 20.46
C ASP A 287 -21.46 28.83 19.97
N LEU A 288 -21.91 27.66 19.49
CA LEU A 288 -21.03 26.64 18.90
C LEU A 288 -20.20 27.19 17.72
N ILE A 289 -20.79 28.03 16.88
CA ILE A 289 -20.09 28.68 15.77
C ILE A 289 -19.05 29.68 16.30
N ARG A 290 -19.38 30.45 17.34
CA ARG A 290 -18.42 31.38 17.98
C ARG A 290 -17.25 30.65 18.63
N MET A 291 -17.45 29.47 19.21
CA MET A 291 -16.39 28.65 19.81
C MET A 291 -15.27 28.29 18.83
N VAL A 292 -15.56 28.25 17.52
CA VAL A 292 -14.56 28.00 16.47
C VAL A 292 -14.16 29.25 15.69
N ASN A 293 -14.37 30.44 16.27
CA ASN A 293 -14.12 31.76 15.67
C ASN A 293 -15.02 32.15 14.50
N GLY A 294 -16.16 31.47 14.31
CA GLY A 294 -17.09 31.77 13.22
C GLY A 294 -16.71 31.15 11.88
N ALA A 295 -17.49 31.46 10.86
CA ALA A 295 -17.26 31.01 9.50
C ALA A 295 -16.09 31.75 8.82
N PRO A 296 -15.38 31.11 7.87
CA PRO A 296 -15.66 29.78 7.30
C PRO A 296 -15.34 28.64 8.27
N LEU A 297 -16.19 27.61 8.28
CA LEU A 297 -16.01 26.46 9.17
C LEU A 297 -16.43 25.15 8.49
N ILE A 298 -15.88 24.06 8.99
CA ILE A 298 -16.17 22.69 8.56
C ILE A 298 -17.12 22.02 9.54
N ILE A 299 -18.19 21.41 9.03
CA ILE A 299 -19.13 20.60 9.80
C ILE A 299 -18.93 19.15 9.37
N LYS A 300 -18.57 18.27 10.32
CA LYS A 300 -18.36 16.83 10.10
C LYS A 300 -19.39 16.02 10.88
N LEU A 301 -20.03 15.07 10.21
CA LEU A 301 -20.83 14.03 10.85
C LEU A 301 -19.89 12.95 11.42
N LEU A 302 -20.12 12.54 12.66
CA LEU A 302 -19.30 11.51 13.30
C LEU A 302 -19.60 10.10 12.77
N GLU A 303 -20.83 9.87 12.30
CA GLU A 303 -21.31 8.56 11.83
C GLU A 303 -20.99 8.26 10.35
N SER A 304 -20.19 9.10 9.70
CA SER A 304 -19.93 8.98 8.26
C SER A 304 -18.55 8.43 7.92
N THR A 305 -18.46 7.79 6.75
CA THR A 305 -17.21 7.24 6.19
C THR A 305 -16.86 7.94 4.88
N GLN A 306 -15.57 8.00 4.55
CA GLN A 306 -15.05 8.49 3.26
C GLN A 306 -15.48 9.92 2.87
N GLY A 307 -15.60 10.85 3.83
CA GLY A 307 -15.85 12.27 3.55
C GLY A 307 -17.28 12.63 3.11
N ARG A 308 -18.19 11.65 3.01
CA ARG A 308 -19.64 11.90 2.99
C ARG A 308 -19.99 12.51 4.35
N GLY A 309 -20.71 13.63 4.40
CA GLY A 309 -20.99 14.30 5.68
C GLY A 309 -19.90 15.23 6.21
N VAL A 310 -18.98 15.70 5.36
CA VAL A 310 -18.13 16.87 5.64
C VAL A 310 -18.61 18.02 4.77
N VAL A 311 -18.99 19.14 5.37
CA VAL A 311 -19.57 20.31 4.72
C VAL A 311 -18.75 21.55 5.07
N LEU A 312 -18.40 22.35 4.08
CA LEU A 312 -17.85 23.70 4.28
C LEU A 312 -19.02 24.69 4.34
N ALA A 313 -19.10 25.46 5.41
CA ALA A 313 -20.01 26.59 5.52
C ALA A 313 -19.20 27.89 5.46
N GLU A 314 -19.37 28.66 4.38
CA GLU A 314 -18.63 29.90 4.15
C GLU A 314 -19.12 31.07 5.01
N THR A 315 -20.36 31.00 5.49
CA THR A 315 -20.99 32.04 6.31
C THR A 315 -21.62 31.45 7.57
N ASN A 316 -21.75 32.27 8.63
CA ASN A 316 -22.42 31.85 9.87
C ASN A 316 -23.86 31.40 9.60
N LYS A 317 -24.59 32.09 8.70
CA LYS A 317 -25.95 31.72 8.31
C LYS A 317 -25.99 30.32 7.67
N ALA A 318 -25.07 30.03 6.74
CA ALA A 318 -24.99 28.71 6.13
C ALA A 318 -24.64 27.62 7.15
N ALA A 319 -23.74 27.91 8.09
CA ALA A 319 -23.39 27.00 9.17
C ALA A 319 -24.60 26.72 10.08
N GLU A 320 -25.34 27.76 10.46
CA GLU A 320 -26.57 27.63 11.25
C GLU A 320 -27.60 26.74 10.56
N SER A 321 -27.85 26.97 9.26
CA SER A 321 -28.79 26.15 8.46
C SER A 321 -28.38 24.68 8.44
N VAL A 322 -27.11 24.38 8.19
CA VAL A 322 -26.60 23.00 8.12
C VAL A 322 -26.66 22.32 9.49
N ILE A 323 -26.25 23.01 10.55
CA ILE A 323 -26.31 22.46 11.92
C ILE A 323 -27.77 22.19 12.32
N ASN A 324 -28.70 23.11 12.04
CA ASN A 324 -30.12 22.93 12.34
C ASN A 324 -30.73 21.78 11.54
N ALA A 325 -30.33 21.58 10.28
CA ALA A 325 -30.73 20.41 9.49
C ALA A 325 -30.24 19.10 10.12
N PHE A 326 -29.04 19.07 10.72
CA PHE A 326 -28.53 17.87 11.40
C PHE A 326 -29.12 17.64 12.80
N LYS A 327 -29.67 18.68 13.45
CA LYS A 327 -30.41 18.52 14.71
C LYS A 327 -31.67 17.67 14.54
N SER A 328 -32.40 17.84 13.44
CA SER A 328 -33.68 17.13 13.22
C SER A 328 -33.51 15.62 13.14
N VAL A 329 -32.33 15.16 12.72
CA VAL A 329 -31.96 13.75 12.64
C VAL A 329 -31.20 13.24 13.89
N LYS A 330 -31.10 14.05 14.95
CA LYS A 330 -30.46 13.71 16.25
C LYS A 330 -29.03 13.16 16.13
N THR A 331 -28.26 13.68 15.17
CA THR A 331 -26.88 13.22 14.92
C THR A 331 -25.85 14.03 15.72
N ASN A 332 -24.72 13.39 16.05
CA ASN A 332 -23.58 14.08 16.65
C ASN A 332 -22.76 14.80 15.58
N ILE A 333 -22.40 16.05 15.86
CA ILE A 333 -21.66 16.90 14.92
C ILE A 333 -20.34 17.39 15.53
N LEU A 334 -19.37 17.55 14.64
CA LEU A 334 -18.09 18.19 14.91
C LEU A 334 -18.02 19.44 14.04
N VAL A 335 -17.81 20.59 14.66
CA VAL A 335 -17.60 21.88 14.00
C VAL A 335 -16.14 22.25 14.14
N GLN A 336 -15.46 22.63 13.07
CA GLN A 336 -14.01 22.84 13.06
C GLN A 336 -13.65 24.09 12.26
N GLU A 337 -12.62 24.82 12.68
CA GLU A 337 -12.09 25.95 11.91
C GLU A 337 -11.67 25.49 10.49
N PHE A 338 -11.90 26.34 9.49
CA PHE A 338 -11.46 26.06 8.13
C PHE A 338 -10.09 26.70 7.87
N ILE A 339 -9.09 25.86 7.57
CA ILE A 339 -7.72 26.29 7.26
C ILE A 339 -7.63 26.72 5.79
N LYS A 340 -7.98 27.97 5.51
CA LYS A 340 -8.02 28.54 4.15
C LYS A 340 -6.65 28.54 3.48
N GLU A 341 -5.60 28.86 4.22
CA GLU A 341 -4.23 28.98 3.73
C GLU A 341 -3.64 27.67 3.19
N ALA A 342 -4.23 26.54 3.55
CA ALA A 342 -3.84 25.24 3.00
C ALA A 342 -4.24 25.05 1.54
N ASN A 343 -5.10 25.91 0.99
CA ASN A 343 -5.51 25.91 -0.42
C ASN A 343 -5.98 24.53 -0.94
N GLY A 344 -6.76 23.82 -0.11
CA GLY A 344 -7.27 22.49 -0.43
C GLY A 344 -6.19 21.41 -0.52
N GLN A 345 -5.05 21.60 0.16
CA GLN A 345 -3.97 20.61 0.26
C GLN A 345 -3.93 19.97 1.64
N ASP A 346 -3.61 18.69 1.65
CA ASP A 346 -3.26 17.98 2.88
C ASP A 346 -2.11 17.01 2.61
N ILE A 347 -1.42 16.63 3.68
CA ILE A 347 -0.30 15.69 3.67
C ILE A 347 -0.76 14.42 4.36
N ARG A 348 -0.70 13.30 3.64
CA ARG A 348 -0.86 11.96 4.23
C ARG A 348 0.50 11.35 4.49
N CYS A 349 0.84 11.18 5.76
CA CYS A 349 2.00 10.41 6.22
C CYS A 349 1.58 8.98 6.53
N PHE A 350 2.35 7.99 6.08
CA PHE A 350 2.17 6.59 6.46
C PHE A 350 3.21 6.22 7.51
N VAL A 351 2.75 5.84 8.70
CA VAL A 351 3.61 5.48 9.82
C VAL A 351 3.57 3.98 10.02
N VAL A 352 4.74 3.36 10.16
CA VAL A 352 4.92 1.95 10.53
C VAL A 352 5.97 1.88 11.65
N ASN A 353 5.59 1.29 12.79
CA ASN A 353 6.41 1.14 14.00
C ASN A 353 7.18 2.43 14.39
N GLY A 354 6.45 3.54 14.48
CA GLY A 354 7.01 4.83 14.92
C GLY A 354 7.91 5.52 13.89
N ARG A 355 7.91 5.09 12.64
CA ARG A 355 8.64 5.74 11.53
C ARG A 355 7.69 6.10 10.40
N VAL A 356 7.79 7.33 9.88
CA VAL A 356 7.10 7.71 8.65
C VAL A 356 7.83 7.07 7.46
N VAL A 357 7.24 6.03 6.87
CA VAL A 357 7.83 5.24 5.78
C VAL A 357 7.53 5.84 4.40
N ALA A 358 6.41 6.55 4.27
CA ALA A 358 5.99 7.19 3.03
C ALA A 358 5.17 8.43 3.35
N ALA A 359 5.18 9.42 2.45
CA ALA A 359 4.29 10.57 2.53
C ALA A 359 3.88 11.02 1.13
N MET A 360 2.64 11.48 1.01
CA MET A 360 2.13 12.08 -0.21
C MET A 360 1.36 13.36 0.10
N GLN A 361 1.43 14.33 -0.79
CA GLN A 361 0.53 15.47 -0.79
C GLN A 361 -0.69 15.12 -1.63
N ARG A 362 -1.87 15.40 -1.09
CA ARG A 362 -3.13 15.32 -1.83
C ARG A 362 -3.63 16.72 -2.10
N GLN A 363 -4.11 16.95 -3.32
CA GLN A 363 -4.68 18.22 -3.77
C GLN A 363 -6.13 18.00 -4.18
N ALA A 364 -7.03 18.80 -3.63
CA ALA A 364 -8.43 18.83 -4.02
C ALA A 364 -8.60 19.37 -5.46
N GLU A 365 -9.66 18.93 -6.16
CA GLU A 365 -10.00 19.48 -7.47
C GLU A 365 -10.44 20.95 -7.39
N LYS A 366 -10.46 21.65 -8.53
CA LYS A 366 -10.85 23.06 -8.58
C LYS A 366 -12.32 23.21 -8.14
N GLY A 367 -12.55 23.95 -7.06
CA GLY A 367 -13.88 24.13 -6.45
C GLY A 367 -14.21 23.14 -5.34
N GLU A 368 -13.31 22.19 -5.05
CA GLU A 368 -13.43 21.23 -3.95
C GLU A 368 -12.39 21.58 -2.87
N PHE A 369 -12.76 21.48 -1.58
CA PHE A 369 -11.82 21.72 -0.47
C PHE A 369 -11.28 20.42 0.12
N ARG A 370 -11.90 19.28 -0.20
CA ARG A 370 -11.49 17.95 0.26
C ARG A 370 -10.50 17.33 -0.72
N ALA A 371 -9.30 17.04 -0.26
CA ALA A 371 -8.25 16.43 -1.07
C ALA A 371 -8.28 14.90 -1.12
N ASN A 372 -9.40 14.26 -0.77
CA ASN A 372 -9.48 12.79 -0.79
C ASN A 372 -9.35 12.24 -2.23
N ILE A 373 -8.46 11.26 -2.42
CA ILE A 373 -8.21 10.63 -3.74
C ILE A 373 -9.48 9.98 -4.29
N HIS A 374 -10.31 9.38 -3.42
CA HIS A 374 -11.59 8.79 -3.82
C HIS A 374 -12.61 9.81 -4.35
N GLN A 375 -12.34 11.12 -4.20
CA GLN A 375 -13.17 12.22 -4.69
C GLN A 375 -12.49 12.99 -5.85
N GLY A 376 -11.53 12.37 -6.56
CA GLY A 376 -10.85 12.98 -7.72
C GLY A 376 -9.56 13.74 -7.38
N GLY A 377 -9.18 13.81 -6.09
CA GLY A 377 -7.95 14.49 -5.67
C GLY A 377 -6.68 13.87 -6.28
N ARG A 378 -5.72 14.72 -6.69
CA ARG A 378 -4.43 14.28 -7.23
C ARG A 378 -3.43 14.03 -6.10
N ALA A 379 -2.75 12.89 -6.14
CA ALA A 379 -1.67 12.56 -5.22
C ALA A 379 -0.31 12.82 -5.86
N SER A 380 0.61 13.42 -5.11
CA SER A 380 1.99 13.69 -5.54
C SER A 380 2.99 13.39 -4.42
N LEU A 381 4.21 13.03 -4.79
CA LEU A 381 5.30 12.82 -3.83
C LEU A 381 5.65 14.14 -3.14
N ILE A 382 5.82 14.12 -1.82
CA ILE A 382 6.23 15.29 -1.03
C ILE A 382 7.36 14.96 -0.07
N LYS A 383 8.26 15.93 0.12
CA LYS A 383 9.22 15.93 1.23
C LYS A 383 8.61 16.64 2.44
N ILE A 384 8.30 15.88 3.48
CA ILE A 384 7.76 16.41 4.74
C ILE A 384 8.85 17.06 5.60
N THR A 385 8.47 18.06 6.39
CA THR A 385 9.35 18.76 7.33
C THR A 385 9.64 17.91 8.58
N PRO A 386 10.68 18.25 9.36
CA PRO A 386 10.93 17.60 10.65
C PRO A 386 9.75 17.73 11.62
N GLU A 387 9.05 18.86 11.62
CA GLU A 387 7.88 19.11 12.46
C GLU A 387 6.69 18.23 12.07
N GLU A 388 6.39 18.13 10.77
CA GLU A 388 5.34 17.25 10.24
C GLU A 388 5.62 15.78 10.58
N ARG A 389 6.88 15.34 10.44
CA ARG A 389 7.31 14.00 10.80
C ARG A 389 7.14 13.74 12.29
N LYS A 390 7.56 14.69 13.14
CA LYS A 390 7.42 14.61 14.60
C LYS A 390 5.95 14.54 14.99
N LEU A 391 5.10 15.37 14.37
CA LEU A 391 3.65 15.38 14.58
C LEU A 391 3.03 14.01 14.24
N ALA A 392 3.36 13.45 13.07
CA ALA A 392 2.85 12.15 12.65
C ALA A 392 3.24 11.01 13.60
N ILE A 393 4.50 10.97 14.03
CA ILE A 393 5.00 9.96 14.97
C ILE A 393 4.36 10.15 16.35
N LYS A 394 4.23 11.39 16.82
CA LYS A 394 3.62 11.70 18.12
C LYS A 394 2.14 11.28 18.14
N ALA A 395 1.37 11.64 17.12
CA ALA A 395 -0.05 11.28 17.00
C ALA A 395 -0.31 9.77 17.01
N THR A 396 0.51 9.01 16.28
CA THR A 396 0.38 7.54 16.24
C THR A 396 0.80 6.89 17.55
N LYS A 397 1.82 7.42 18.22
CA LYS A 397 2.23 6.99 19.56
C LYS A 397 1.14 7.24 20.60
N THR A 398 0.49 8.41 20.57
CA THR A 398 -0.62 8.78 21.48
C THR A 398 -1.79 7.80 21.37
N LEU A 399 -2.11 7.32 20.16
CA LEU A 399 -3.16 6.32 19.94
C LEU A 399 -2.68 4.87 20.00
N ASN A 400 -1.40 4.65 20.35
CA ASN A 400 -0.77 3.32 20.36
C ASN A 400 -0.94 2.53 19.04
N LEU A 401 -0.89 3.24 17.90
CA LEU A 401 -1.00 2.65 16.57
C LEU A 401 0.39 2.33 16.03
N SER A 402 0.60 1.06 15.69
CA SER A 402 1.83 0.58 15.05
C SER A 402 1.81 0.86 13.54
N VAL A 403 0.64 0.80 12.91
CA VAL A 403 0.44 1.18 11.50
C VAL A 403 -0.67 2.20 11.40
N ALA A 404 -0.42 3.35 10.77
CA ALA A 404 -1.45 4.36 10.60
C ALA A 404 -1.20 5.28 9.41
N GLY A 405 -2.29 5.81 8.85
CA GLY A 405 -2.25 6.98 7.98
C GLY A 405 -2.55 8.22 8.81
N VAL A 406 -1.67 9.21 8.78
CA VAL A 406 -1.82 10.47 9.51
C VAL A 406 -2.00 11.60 8.53
N ASP A 407 -3.10 12.34 8.67
CA ASP A 407 -3.41 13.47 7.81
C ASP A 407 -3.05 14.77 8.51
N ILE A 408 -2.25 15.58 7.84
CA ILE A 408 -1.73 16.85 8.35
C ILE A 408 -2.11 17.95 7.37
N ILE A 409 -2.45 19.11 7.91
CA ILE A 409 -2.67 20.33 7.13
C ILE A 409 -1.64 21.38 7.54
N ARG A 410 -1.10 22.10 6.56
CA ARG A 410 -0.21 23.24 6.82
C ARG A 410 -1.07 24.46 7.14
N SER A 411 -0.78 25.14 8.23
CA SER A 411 -1.42 26.40 8.62
C SER A 411 -0.38 27.45 8.96
N ASN A 412 -0.80 28.70 9.08
CA ASN A 412 0.07 29.79 9.55
C ASN A 412 0.55 29.59 11.00
N LYS A 413 -0.08 28.69 11.76
CA LYS A 413 0.29 28.33 13.14
C LYS A 413 1.21 27.09 13.20
N GLY A 414 1.69 26.61 12.06
CA GLY A 414 2.43 25.35 11.91
C GLY A 414 1.55 24.17 11.45
N PRO A 415 2.08 22.94 11.42
CA PRO A 415 1.33 21.77 10.99
C PRO A 415 0.25 21.39 12.02
N LEU A 416 -0.97 21.16 11.54
CA LEU A 416 -2.10 20.73 12.36
C LEU A 416 -2.52 19.31 11.95
N LEU A 417 -2.87 18.49 12.94
CA LEU A 417 -3.36 17.13 12.75
C LEU A 417 -4.86 17.16 12.40
N LEU A 418 -5.23 16.53 11.28
CA LEU A 418 -6.61 16.41 10.83
C LEU A 418 -7.27 15.10 11.28
N GLU A 419 -6.61 13.97 11.02
CA GLU A 419 -7.11 12.64 11.37
C GLU A 419 -5.97 11.61 11.46
N VAL A 420 -6.20 10.54 12.23
CA VAL A 420 -5.34 9.35 12.28
C VAL A 420 -6.18 8.12 11.97
N ASN A 421 -5.84 7.43 10.88
CA ASN A 421 -6.53 6.25 10.39
C ASN A 421 -5.76 4.98 10.76
N SER A 422 -6.40 4.08 11.52
CA SER A 422 -5.83 2.79 11.92
C SER A 422 -5.84 1.69 10.84
N SER A 423 -6.53 1.91 9.73
CA SER A 423 -6.58 0.99 8.58
C SER A 423 -6.49 1.80 7.26
N PRO A 424 -5.35 2.48 7.01
CA PRO A 424 -5.18 3.34 5.85
C PRO A 424 -5.10 2.53 4.56
N GLY A 425 -5.63 3.04 3.45
CA GLY A 425 -5.48 2.40 2.13
C GLY A 425 -4.03 2.50 1.61
N LEU A 426 -3.56 1.45 0.92
CA LEU A 426 -2.20 1.38 0.38
C LEU A 426 -2.10 1.91 -1.06
N GLU A 427 -3.15 1.77 -1.86
CA GLU A 427 -3.09 1.99 -3.31
C GLU A 427 -2.61 3.38 -3.72
N GLY A 428 -3.25 4.43 -3.18
CA GLY A 428 -2.91 5.80 -3.54
C GLY A 428 -1.47 6.18 -3.18
N ILE A 429 -1.00 5.72 -2.02
CA ILE A 429 0.32 6.09 -1.52
C ILE A 429 1.45 5.24 -2.11
N GLU A 430 1.23 3.94 -2.36
CA GLU A 430 2.21 3.12 -3.08
C GLU A 430 2.36 3.59 -4.53
N LYS A 431 1.24 3.92 -5.22
CA LYS A 431 1.31 4.48 -6.59
C LYS A 431 2.01 5.84 -6.64
N ALA A 432 1.78 6.71 -5.65
CA ALA A 432 2.38 8.04 -5.61
C ALA A 432 3.87 8.04 -5.23
N THR A 433 4.31 7.08 -4.42
CA THR A 433 5.67 7.06 -3.86
C THR A 433 6.58 5.97 -4.42
N GLY A 434 6.01 4.91 -5.00
CA GLY A 434 6.76 3.72 -5.43
C GLY A 434 7.29 2.86 -4.27
N ILE A 435 6.99 3.21 -3.02
CA ILE A 435 7.48 2.51 -1.83
C ILE A 435 6.57 1.30 -1.53
N ASP A 436 7.16 0.14 -1.24
CA ASP A 436 6.42 -1.05 -0.80
C ASP A 436 6.05 -0.94 0.69
N ILE A 437 4.83 -0.46 0.94
CA ILE A 437 4.31 -0.24 2.28
C ILE A 437 3.82 -1.56 2.87
N ALA A 438 3.24 -2.44 2.05
CA ALA A 438 2.85 -3.78 2.48
C ALA A 438 4.05 -4.55 3.04
N GLN A 439 5.20 -4.53 2.36
CA GLN A 439 6.45 -5.13 2.84
C GLN A 439 6.89 -4.52 4.17
N SER A 440 6.80 -3.20 4.32
CA SER A 440 7.12 -2.51 5.57
C SER A 440 6.24 -2.98 6.73
N MET A 441 4.95 -3.26 6.49
CA MET A 441 4.03 -3.82 7.48
C MET A 441 4.41 -5.25 7.88
N ILE A 442 4.81 -6.11 6.93
CA ILE A 442 5.25 -7.47 7.25
C ILE A 442 6.55 -7.45 8.06
N GLN A 443 7.52 -6.63 7.66
CA GLN A 443 8.75 -6.44 8.43
C GLN A 443 8.50 -5.94 9.86
N ALA A 444 7.42 -5.17 10.07
CA ALA A 444 7.03 -4.73 11.40
C ALA A 444 6.60 -5.91 12.28
N ILE A 445 5.89 -6.89 11.71
CA ILE A 445 5.49 -8.13 12.40
C ILE A 445 6.70 -8.99 12.72
N GLU A 446 7.56 -9.23 11.72
CA GLU A 446 8.78 -10.04 11.90
C GLU A 446 9.64 -9.50 13.05
N ARG A 447 9.92 -8.20 13.07
CA ARG A 447 10.69 -7.55 14.15
C ARG A 447 10.00 -7.69 15.50
N LYS A 448 8.67 -7.59 15.53
CA LYS A 448 7.89 -7.68 16.78
C LYS A 448 7.93 -9.10 17.36
N LEU A 449 7.89 -10.10 16.49
CA LEU A 449 7.95 -11.52 16.84
C LEU A 449 9.39 -12.07 16.88
N LYS A 450 10.40 -11.23 16.64
CA LYS A 450 11.82 -11.60 16.55
C LYS A 450 12.09 -12.71 15.51
N PHE A 451 11.29 -12.75 14.45
CA PHE A 451 11.49 -13.64 13.32
C PHE A 451 12.61 -13.11 12.42
N ALA A 452 13.58 -13.95 12.09
CA ALA A 452 14.68 -13.65 11.17
C ALA A 452 14.44 -14.39 9.85
N VAL A 453 14.52 -13.66 8.73
CA VAL A 453 14.27 -14.16 7.36
C VAL A 453 15.54 -14.65 6.69
#